data_AF-A0A9P7JI31-F1
#
_entry.id   AF-A0A9P7JI31-F1
#
_cell.length_a   1.000
_cell.length_b   1.000
_cell.length_c   1.000
_cell.angle_alpha   90.00
_cell.angle_beta   90.00
_cell.angle_gamma   90.00
#
_symmetry.space_group_name_H-M   'P 1'
#
loop_
_entity.id
_entity.type
_entity.pdbx_description
1 polymer ?
#
loop_
_entity_poly.entity_id
_entity_poly.type
_entity_poly.pdbx_seq_one_letter_code
_entity_poly.pdbx_strand_id
1 'polypeptide(L)'
;MPLLLTVVISYDITCQWKLNLMKRMNELPEHLWMPVAVTLTAFMFGILKFHCPVHKEKCAIPHSLNLMPGVGWTDGEGIECNWAEMNHIASSMKEMGYAGLRLSLWRKLLNAVKEQGHHQSILCDFNLAIDDARQGEWTEMIDAWECDKSSPNPYVHSKISLSEAQVCANLVDNKKIYISNRHQLLHEVTPSSFINMGLVLEDVQ
;
A
#
# COMPACT_ATOMS: atom_id res chain seq x y z
N MET A 1 -12.49 3.29 30.04
CA MET A 1 -12.12 4.11 28.88
C MET A 1 -13.01 3.71 27.73
N PRO A 2 -13.75 4.61 27.07
CA PRO A 2 -14.53 4.21 25.90
C PRO A 2 -13.53 3.77 24.83
N LEU A 3 -13.67 2.52 24.36
CA LEU A 3 -13.00 2.03 23.17
C LEU A 3 -13.41 2.96 22.02
N LEU A 4 -12.50 3.82 21.57
CA LEU A 4 -12.74 4.59 20.36
C LEU A 4 -12.69 3.60 19.20
N LEU A 5 -13.86 3.31 18.63
CA LEU A 5 -13.98 2.48 17.44
C LEU A 5 -13.36 3.27 16.28
N THR A 6 -12.18 2.87 15.83
CA THR A 6 -11.58 3.44 14.61
C THR A 6 -12.43 3.04 13.41
N VAL A 7 -12.89 4.03 12.65
CA VAL A 7 -13.70 3.84 11.45
C VAL A 7 -12.86 4.15 10.22
N VAL A 8 -12.81 3.22 9.28
CA VAL A 8 -12.09 3.37 8.02
C VAL A 8 -13.08 3.73 6.93
N ILE A 9 -12.85 4.87 6.28
CA ILE A 9 -13.64 5.36 5.15
C ILE A 9 -12.78 5.20 3.89
N SER A 10 -13.11 4.20 3.06
CA SER A 10 -12.44 3.93 1.79
C SER A 10 -13.26 4.42 0.59
N TYR A 11 -12.65 5.20 -0.30
CA TYR A 11 -13.24 5.65 -1.56
C TYR A 11 -12.12 6.06 -2.55
N ASP A 12 -12.35 6.00 -3.86
CA ASP A 12 -11.29 6.17 -4.89
C ASP A 12 -10.60 7.53 -4.80
N ILE A 13 -11.39 8.55 -4.47
CA ILE A 13 -10.95 9.93 -4.30
C ILE A 13 -11.16 10.41 -2.87
N THR A 14 -11.10 9.50 -1.88
CA THR A 14 -11.25 9.85 -0.45
C THR A 14 -10.29 10.97 -0.04
N CYS A 15 -9.09 11.00 -0.61
CA CYS A 15 -8.08 12.03 -0.38
C CYS A 15 -8.56 13.46 -0.75
N GLN A 16 -9.40 13.58 -1.78
CA GLN A 16 -10.00 14.86 -2.20
C GLN A 16 -11.31 15.12 -1.44
N TRP A 17 -12.11 14.07 -1.26
CA TRP A 17 -13.41 14.14 -0.59
C TRP A 17 -13.28 14.63 0.86
N LYS A 18 -12.29 14.09 1.60
CA LYS A 18 -12.11 14.39 3.03
C LYS A 18 -11.81 15.85 3.32
N LEU A 19 -11.21 16.58 2.35
CA LEU A 19 -10.85 17.99 2.51
C LEU A 19 -12.08 18.87 2.77
N ASN A 20 -13.22 18.51 2.17
CA ASN A 20 -14.48 19.24 2.31
C ASN A 20 -15.44 18.58 3.30
N LEU A 21 -15.03 17.52 4.02
CA LEU A 21 -15.90 16.78 4.93
C LEU A 21 -16.50 17.69 6.00
N MET A 22 -15.67 18.49 6.68
CA MET A 22 -16.15 19.38 7.73
C MET A 22 -17.03 20.51 7.20
N LYS A 23 -16.75 21.02 5.99
CA LYS A 23 -17.60 22.02 5.34
C LYS A 23 -19.01 21.45 5.09
N ARG A 24 -19.08 20.24 4.54
CA ARG A 24 -20.36 19.54 4.30
C ARG A 24 -21.06 19.17 5.59
N MET A 25 -20.32 18.82 6.65
CA MET A 25 -20.90 18.55 7.97
C MET A 25 -21.69 19.76 8.49
N ASN A 26 -21.15 20.96 8.33
CA ASN A 26 -21.80 22.20 8.77
C ASN A 26 -23.03 22.58 7.91
N GLU A 27 -23.19 22.01 6.71
CA GLU A 27 -24.37 22.21 5.85
C GLU A 27 -25.53 21.28 6.27
N LEU A 28 -25.26 20.24 7.07
CA LEU A 28 -26.30 19.34 7.59
C LEU A 28 -27.03 19.97 8.80
N PRO A 29 -28.24 19.50 9.13
CA PRO A 29 -28.90 19.82 10.40
C PRO A 29 -28.01 19.50 11.61
N GLU A 30 -28.05 20.35 12.65
CA GLU A 30 -27.19 20.25 13.84
C GLU A 30 -27.23 18.87 14.53
N HIS A 31 -28.38 18.21 14.51
CA HIS A 31 -28.54 16.88 15.13
C HIS A 31 -27.80 15.75 14.37
N LEU A 32 -27.32 16.01 13.15
CA LEU A 32 -26.50 15.10 12.36
C LEU A 32 -25.01 15.42 12.44
N TRP A 33 -24.63 16.50 13.13
CA TRP A 33 -23.23 16.88 13.25
C TRP A 33 -22.47 15.87 14.11
N MET A 34 -21.31 15.47 13.64
CA MET A 34 -20.36 14.75 14.47
C MET A 34 -19.37 15.70 15.13
N PRO A 35 -19.03 15.49 16.42
CA PRO A 35 -18.00 16.28 17.07
C PRO A 35 -16.70 16.22 16.27
N VAL A 36 -16.10 17.38 16.00
CA VAL A 36 -14.84 17.50 15.25
C VAL A 36 -13.75 16.59 15.82
N ALA A 37 -13.69 16.48 17.15
CA ALA A 37 -12.76 15.59 17.85
C ALA A 37 -12.92 14.13 17.39
N VAL A 38 -14.15 13.63 17.27
CA VAL A 38 -14.42 12.26 16.79
C VAL A 38 -13.98 12.10 15.34
N THR A 39 -14.30 13.06 14.47
CA THR A 39 -13.92 13.02 13.05
C THR A 39 -12.39 13.02 12.86
N LEU A 40 -11.65 13.70 13.73
CA LEU A 40 -10.18 13.78 13.63
C LEU A 40 -9.46 12.58 14.26
N THR A 41 -10.00 11.98 15.31
CA THR A 41 -9.31 10.89 16.04
C THR A 41 -9.82 9.50 15.69
N ALA A 42 -11.05 9.37 15.20
CA ALA A 42 -11.65 8.07 14.91
C ALA A 42 -11.56 7.69 13.43
N PHE A 43 -11.42 8.65 12.51
CA PHE A 43 -11.55 8.36 11.08
C PHE A 43 -10.20 8.19 10.40
N MET A 44 -10.07 7.07 9.69
CA MET A 44 -8.99 6.80 8.77
C MET A 44 -9.51 6.82 7.34
N PHE A 45 -8.71 7.35 6.43
CA PHE A 45 -9.10 7.63 5.06
C PHE A 45 -8.27 6.80 4.09
N GLY A 46 -8.88 5.78 3.48
CA GLY A 46 -8.22 4.87 2.55
C GLY A 46 -8.59 5.12 1.09
N ILE A 47 -7.64 4.90 0.19
CA ILE A 47 -7.89 4.75 -1.25
C ILE A 47 -7.82 3.27 -1.59
N LEU A 48 -8.74 2.80 -2.41
CA LEU A 48 -8.81 1.39 -2.81
C LEU A 48 -7.54 0.99 -3.59
N LYS A 49 -7.13 -0.28 -3.49
CA LYS A 49 -5.80 -0.73 -3.92
C LYS A 49 -5.50 -0.56 -5.41
N PHE A 50 -6.49 -0.68 -6.28
CA PHE A 50 -6.37 -0.53 -7.73
C PHE A 50 -6.25 0.95 -8.14
N HIS A 51 -6.94 1.84 -7.41
CA HIS A 51 -6.88 3.27 -7.67
C HIS A 51 -5.66 3.95 -7.03
N CYS A 52 -5.18 3.42 -5.90
CA CYS A 52 -4.09 4.02 -5.13
C CYS A 52 -2.80 4.30 -5.95
N PRO A 53 -2.32 3.41 -6.85
CA PRO A 53 -1.14 3.66 -7.68
C PRO A 53 -1.28 4.82 -8.67
N VAL A 54 -2.49 5.20 -9.04
CA VAL A 54 -2.75 6.32 -9.98
C VAL A 54 -2.58 7.68 -9.28
N HIS A 55 -2.58 7.70 -7.94
CA HIS A 55 -2.28 8.90 -7.17
C HIS A 55 -0.78 9.16 -7.10
N LYS A 56 -0.39 10.44 -7.00
CA LYS A 56 1.00 10.81 -6.72
C LYS A 56 1.44 10.17 -5.40
N GLU A 57 2.71 9.77 -5.30
CA GLU A 57 3.29 9.09 -4.14
C GLU A 57 2.94 9.76 -2.79
N LYS A 58 3.06 11.10 -2.71
CA LYS A 58 2.70 11.89 -1.52
C LYS A 58 1.23 11.74 -1.09
N CYS A 59 0.33 11.42 -2.01
CA CYS A 59 -1.07 11.14 -1.76
C CYS A 59 -1.32 9.64 -1.54
N ALA A 60 -0.75 8.78 -2.39
CA ALA A 60 -0.96 7.34 -2.33
C ALA A 60 -0.53 6.73 -0.98
N ILE A 61 0.67 7.08 -0.52
CA ILE A 61 1.27 6.52 0.71
C ILE A 61 0.36 6.68 1.95
N PRO A 62 -0.05 7.90 2.35
CA PRO A 62 -0.83 8.08 3.58
C PRO A 62 -2.25 7.52 3.50
N HIS A 63 -2.75 7.19 2.30
CA HIS A 63 -4.08 6.62 2.09
C HIS A 63 -4.04 5.15 1.65
N SER A 64 -2.86 4.52 1.61
CA SER A 64 -2.72 3.14 1.18
C SER A 64 -3.32 2.21 2.23
N LEU A 65 -4.31 1.41 1.83
CA LEU A 65 -4.87 0.36 2.69
C LEU A 65 -3.84 -0.70 3.08
N ASN A 66 -2.76 -0.86 2.33
CA ASN A 66 -1.68 -1.79 2.71
C ASN A 66 -0.85 -1.27 3.90
N LEU A 67 -0.85 0.05 4.15
CA LEU A 67 -0.03 0.71 5.17
C LEU A 67 -0.87 1.26 6.32
N MET A 68 -2.17 0.97 6.32
CA MET A 68 -3.10 1.49 7.31
C MET A 68 -3.26 0.47 8.45
N PRO A 69 -3.08 0.87 9.72
CA PRO A 69 -3.26 -0.05 10.84
C PRO A 69 -4.73 -0.47 10.98
N GLY A 70 -4.97 -1.74 11.32
CA GLY A 70 -6.30 -2.24 11.65
C GLY A 70 -7.23 -2.56 10.47
N VAL A 71 -6.84 -2.30 9.21
CA VAL A 71 -7.67 -2.65 8.03
C VAL A 71 -7.44 -4.09 7.53
N GLY A 72 -6.44 -4.80 8.08
CA GLY A 72 -6.07 -6.13 7.63
C GLY A 72 -5.72 -6.17 6.14
N TRP A 73 -6.03 -7.28 5.46
CA TRP A 73 -5.73 -7.44 4.03
C TRP A 73 -6.85 -6.98 3.09
N THR A 74 -7.57 -5.93 3.49
CA THR A 74 -8.71 -5.38 2.74
C THR A 74 -8.26 -4.67 1.46
N ASP A 75 -8.80 -5.05 0.30
CA ASP A 75 -8.56 -4.36 -0.98
C ASP A 75 -9.41 -3.08 -1.16
N GLY A 76 -10.63 -3.07 -0.64
CA GLY A 76 -11.61 -2.01 -0.82
C GLY A 76 -12.32 -2.03 -2.18
N GLU A 77 -11.84 -2.81 -3.14
CA GLU A 77 -12.30 -2.95 -4.53
C GLU A 77 -13.58 -3.75 -4.68
N GLY A 78 -13.98 -4.51 -3.65
CA GLY A 78 -15.15 -5.40 -3.75
C GLY A 78 -16.46 -4.72 -4.16
N ILE A 79 -16.61 -3.41 -3.97
CA ILE A 79 -17.77 -2.63 -4.45
C ILE A 79 -17.71 -2.39 -5.97
N GLU A 80 -16.51 -2.30 -6.54
CA GLU A 80 -16.26 -2.02 -7.96
C GLU A 80 -16.07 -3.28 -8.80
N CYS A 81 -15.38 -4.29 -8.29
CA CYS A 81 -15.17 -5.56 -9.00
C CYS A 81 -16.50 -6.25 -9.35
N ASN A 82 -17.50 -6.10 -8.47
CA ASN A 82 -18.80 -6.69 -8.67
C ASN A 82 -19.77 -5.71 -9.33
N TRP A 83 -19.34 -4.52 -9.79
CA TRP A 83 -20.27 -3.47 -10.22
C TRP A 83 -21.16 -3.93 -11.37
N ALA A 84 -20.61 -4.67 -12.34
CA ALA A 84 -21.37 -5.26 -13.44
C ALA A 84 -22.46 -6.24 -12.94
N GLU A 85 -22.12 -7.10 -11.99
CA GLU A 85 -23.06 -8.06 -11.38
C GLU A 85 -24.08 -7.35 -10.47
N MET A 86 -23.61 -6.37 -9.70
CA MET A 86 -24.42 -5.57 -8.77
C MET A 86 -25.45 -4.72 -9.51
N ASN A 87 -25.20 -4.29 -10.74
CA ASN A 87 -26.20 -3.57 -11.54
C ASN A 87 -27.49 -4.37 -11.74
N HIS A 88 -27.41 -5.71 -11.82
CA HIS A 88 -28.60 -6.57 -11.93
C HIS A 88 -29.46 -6.56 -10.67
N ILE A 89 -28.85 -6.33 -9.50
CA ILE A 89 -29.52 -6.30 -8.19
C ILE A 89 -29.60 -4.90 -7.59
N ALA A 90 -29.07 -3.86 -8.23
CA ALA A 90 -29.04 -2.50 -7.72
C ALA A 90 -30.46 -1.94 -7.46
N SER A 91 -31.47 -2.47 -8.18
CA SER A 91 -32.88 -2.18 -7.93
C SER A 91 -33.35 -2.60 -6.52
N SER A 92 -32.71 -3.60 -5.90
CA SER A 92 -32.99 -4.02 -4.52
C SER A 92 -32.35 -3.10 -3.47
N MET A 93 -31.49 -2.16 -3.89
CA MET A 93 -30.85 -1.16 -3.03
C MET A 93 -31.61 0.19 -3.03
N LYS A 94 -32.68 0.32 -3.82
CA LYS A 94 -33.59 1.47 -3.72
C LYS A 94 -34.27 1.48 -2.36
N GLU A 95 -34.51 2.66 -1.79
CA GLU A 95 -35.37 2.79 -0.61
C GLU A 95 -36.67 2.01 -0.86
N MET A 96 -37.06 1.19 0.14
CA MET A 96 -38.16 0.20 0.09
C MET A 96 -37.83 -1.19 -0.53
N GLY A 97 -36.58 -1.50 -0.85
CA GLY A 97 -36.16 -2.86 -1.26
C GLY A 97 -35.90 -3.81 -0.08
N TYR A 98 -36.47 -5.03 -0.13
CA TYR A 98 -36.21 -6.09 0.87
C TYR A 98 -34.74 -6.57 0.75
N ALA A 99 -33.97 -6.27 1.80
CA ALA A 99 -32.50 -6.26 1.91
C ALA A 99 -31.73 -7.58 1.68
N GLY A 100 -30.50 -7.46 1.13
CA GLY A 100 -29.49 -8.54 1.05
C GLY A 100 -28.07 -8.18 1.57
N LEU A 101 -27.77 -6.90 1.81
CA LEU A 101 -26.41 -6.43 2.15
C LEU A 101 -25.94 -6.85 3.55
N ARG A 102 -26.86 -6.91 4.53
CA ARG A 102 -26.50 -7.30 5.92
C ARG A 102 -25.97 -8.73 6.01
N LEU A 103 -26.55 -9.64 5.23
CA LEU A 103 -26.16 -11.06 5.19
C LEU A 103 -24.81 -11.27 4.50
N SER A 104 -24.53 -10.53 3.42
CA SER A 104 -23.25 -10.64 2.71
C SER A 104 -22.08 -10.11 3.55
N LEU A 105 -22.25 -8.95 4.20
CA LEU A 105 -21.23 -8.41 5.11
C LEU A 105 -20.99 -9.33 6.31
N TRP A 106 -22.05 -9.90 6.89
CA TRP A 106 -21.93 -10.88 7.98
C TRP A 106 -21.11 -12.11 7.57
N ARG A 107 -21.37 -12.67 6.37
CA ARG A 107 -20.58 -13.81 5.85
C ARG A 107 -19.12 -13.46 5.64
N LYS A 108 -18.83 -12.28 5.10
CA LYS A 108 -17.43 -11.81 4.92
C LYS A 108 -16.72 -11.67 6.27
N LEU A 109 -17.40 -11.15 7.29
CA LEU A 109 -16.85 -11.06 8.64
C LEU A 109 -16.55 -12.44 9.22
N LEU A 110 -17.46 -13.40 9.10
CA LEU A 110 -17.23 -14.78 9.57
C LEU A 110 -16.02 -15.42 8.89
N ASN A 111 -15.85 -15.22 7.58
CA ASN A 111 -14.69 -15.70 6.86
C ASN A 111 -13.41 -15.00 7.33
N ALA A 112 -13.42 -13.69 7.51
CA ALA A 112 -12.26 -12.94 7.99
C ALA A 112 -11.81 -13.43 9.39
N VAL A 113 -12.76 -13.71 10.29
CA VAL A 113 -12.49 -14.28 11.61
C VAL A 113 -11.88 -15.68 11.49
N LYS A 114 -12.37 -16.51 10.57
CA LYS A 114 -11.82 -17.85 10.33
C LYS A 114 -10.38 -17.81 9.82
N GLU A 115 -10.08 -16.94 8.86
CA GLU A 115 -8.76 -16.83 8.25
C GLU A 115 -7.73 -16.14 9.16
N GLN A 116 -8.17 -15.42 10.20
CA GLN A 116 -7.29 -14.71 11.14
C GLN A 116 -6.20 -15.62 11.72
N GLY A 117 -6.56 -16.82 12.16
CA GLY A 117 -5.59 -17.75 12.78
C GLY A 117 -4.52 -18.23 11.81
N HIS A 118 -4.89 -18.45 10.54
CA HIS A 118 -3.94 -18.85 9.50
C HIS A 118 -2.95 -17.73 9.19
N HIS A 119 -3.46 -16.50 9.00
CA HIS A 119 -2.60 -15.33 8.79
C HIS A 119 -1.66 -15.08 9.97
N GLN A 120 -2.12 -15.31 11.20
CA GLN A 120 -1.30 -15.13 12.39
C GLN A 120 -0.18 -16.19 12.50
N SER A 121 -0.44 -17.43 12.10
CA SER A 121 0.61 -18.48 12.02
C SER A 121 1.68 -18.11 11.00
N ILE A 122 1.27 -17.70 9.79
CA ILE A 122 2.21 -17.30 8.72
C ILE A 122 3.09 -16.14 9.19
N LEU A 123 2.49 -15.15 9.88
CA LEU A 123 3.24 -14.01 10.41
C LEU A 123 4.26 -14.44 11.47
N CYS A 124 3.91 -15.40 12.33
CA CYS A 124 4.82 -15.96 13.32
C CYS A 124 6.03 -16.64 12.65
N ASP A 125 5.77 -17.54 11.69
CA ASP A 125 6.82 -18.26 10.96
C ASP A 125 7.74 -17.31 10.19
N PHE A 126 7.16 -16.25 9.60
CA PHE A 126 7.93 -15.22 8.90
C PHE A 126 8.83 -14.43 9.85
N ASN A 127 8.32 -14.02 11.01
CA ASN A 127 9.11 -13.28 12.00
C ASN A 127 10.26 -14.13 12.57
N LEU A 128 10.05 -15.43 12.79
CA LEU A 128 11.10 -16.36 13.24
C LEU A 128 12.26 -16.51 12.24
N ALA A 129 12.04 -16.21 10.96
CA ALA A 129 13.08 -16.26 9.93
C ALA A 129 13.95 -15.01 9.88
N ILE A 130 13.62 -13.97 10.65
CA ILE A 130 14.30 -12.67 10.67
C ILE A 130 15.11 -12.56 11.97
N ASP A 131 16.31 -11.99 11.88
CA ASP A 131 17.16 -11.71 13.04
C ASP A 131 16.52 -10.68 13.98
N ASP A 132 16.55 -10.94 15.29
CA ASP A 132 15.91 -10.12 16.33
C ASP A 132 16.36 -8.64 16.28
N ALA A 133 17.64 -8.38 15.96
CA ALA A 133 18.15 -7.01 15.91
C ALA A 133 17.55 -6.22 14.74
N ARG A 134 17.39 -6.87 13.57
CA ARG A 134 16.73 -6.27 12.41
C ARG A 134 15.24 -6.08 12.65
N GLN A 135 14.59 -7.02 13.34
CA GLN A 135 13.18 -6.88 13.69
C GLN A 135 12.95 -5.66 14.60
N GLY A 136 13.82 -5.46 15.59
CA GLY A 136 13.79 -4.29 16.48
C GLY A 136 13.93 -2.98 15.73
N GLU A 137 14.98 -2.84 14.90
CA GLU A 137 15.23 -1.64 14.09
C GLU A 137 14.02 -1.32 13.20
N TRP A 138 13.49 -2.32 12.49
CA TRP A 138 12.37 -2.11 11.58
C TRP A 138 11.07 -1.77 12.32
N THR A 139 10.82 -2.38 13.48
CA THR A 139 9.64 -2.08 14.30
C THR A 139 9.68 -0.64 14.80
N GLU A 140 10.84 -0.16 15.25
CA GLU A 140 11.01 1.25 15.67
C GLU A 140 10.76 2.22 14.51
N MET A 141 11.21 1.88 13.30
CA MET A 141 10.95 2.69 12.09
C MET A 141 9.45 2.74 11.76
N ILE A 142 8.74 1.61 11.86
CA ILE A 142 7.29 1.56 11.65
C ILE A 142 6.58 2.40 12.71
N ASP A 143 6.87 2.19 13.99
CA ASP A 143 6.20 2.89 15.10
C ASP A 143 6.40 4.40 14.99
N ALA A 144 7.61 4.85 14.68
CA ALA A 144 7.91 6.27 14.47
C ALA A 144 7.12 6.87 13.29
N TRP A 145 6.97 6.11 12.19
CA TRP A 145 6.21 6.53 11.02
C TRP A 145 4.69 6.44 11.21
N GLU A 146 4.20 5.48 11.98
CA GLU A 146 2.79 5.37 12.34
C GLU A 146 2.35 6.49 13.28
N CYS A 147 3.20 6.87 14.23
CA CYS A 147 2.97 7.99 15.12
C CYS A 147 3.04 9.35 14.40
N ASP A 148 4.03 9.53 13.52
CA ASP A 148 4.17 10.74 12.71
C ASP A 148 4.49 10.40 11.25
N LYS A 149 3.52 10.65 10.37
CA LYS A 149 3.64 10.43 8.92
C LYS A 149 4.64 11.38 8.24
N SER A 150 5.21 12.34 8.98
CA SER A 150 6.30 13.22 8.54
C SER A 150 7.69 12.57 8.69
N SER A 151 7.80 11.53 9.52
CA SER A 151 9.02 10.74 9.70
C SER A 151 9.41 10.00 8.40
N PRO A 152 10.67 9.55 8.26
CA PRO A 152 11.08 8.74 7.12
C PRO A 152 10.16 7.52 6.95
N ASN A 153 9.62 7.34 5.74
CA ASN A 153 8.71 6.24 5.47
C ASN A 153 9.51 4.94 5.23
N PRO A 154 9.40 3.92 6.10
CA PRO A 154 10.14 2.66 5.94
C PRO A 154 9.73 1.90 4.67
N TYR A 155 8.51 2.10 4.18
CA TYR A 155 7.96 1.38 3.02
C TYR A 155 8.35 1.98 1.68
N VAL A 156 8.98 3.16 1.66
CA VAL A 156 9.52 3.74 0.43
C VAL A 156 10.92 3.20 0.25
N HIS A 157 11.11 2.45 -0.83
CA HIS A 157 12.46 2.08 -1.24
C HIS A 157 13.26 3.36 -1.50
N SER A 158 14.32 3.57 -0.73
CA SER A 158 15.36 4.53 -1.10
C SER A 158 15.91 4.07 -2.44
N LYS A 159 15.48 4.69 -3.54
CA LYS A 159 16.13 4.52 -4.83
C LYS A 159 17.56 5.02 -4.65
N ILE A 160 18.49 4.08 -4.43
CA ILE A 160 19.87 4.31 -4.82
C ILE A 160 19.84 4.28 -6.35
N SER A 161 19.39 5.38 -6.94
CA SER A 161 19.43 5.55 -8.37
C SER A 161 20.88 5.79 -8.73
N LEU A 162 21.62 4.71 -8.96
CA LEU A 162 22.75 4.81 -9.88
C LEU A 162 22.14 5.18 -11.23
N SER A 163 22.57 6.32 -11.79
CA SER A 163 22.20 6.62 -13.17
C SER A 163 22.77 5.53 -14.07
N GLU A 164 22.13 5.28 -15.20
CA GLU A 164 22.65 4.33 -16.17
C GLU A 164 24.10 4.66 -16.56
N ALA A 165 24.44 5.95 -16.68
CA ALA A 165 25.81 6.41 -16.88
C ALA A 165 26.77 5.98 -15.76
N GLN A 166 26.33 6.01 -14.50
CA GLN A 166 27.13 5.52 -13.37
C GLN A 166 27.27 3.99 -13.38
N VAL A 167 26.22 3.26 -13.78
CA VAL A 167 26.28 1.79 -13.96
C VAL A 167 27.27 1.44 -15.07
N CYS A 168 27.17 2.09 -16.23
CA CYS A 168 28.09 1.92 -17.35
C CYS A 168 29.54 2.26 -16.98
N ALA A 169 29.77 3.33 -16.22
CA ALA A 169 31.10 3.69 -15.72
C ALA A 169 31.68 2.60 -14.80
N ASN A 170 30.89 2.10 -13.85
CA ASN A 170 31.30 1.02 -12.95
C ASN A 170 31.61 -0.28 -13.74
N LEU A 171 30.81 -0.59 -14.76
CA LEU A 171 31.04 -1.76 -15.63
C LEU A 171 32.33 -1.65 -16.44
N VAL A 172 32.68 -0.45 -16.91
CA VAL A 172 33.95 -0.17 -17.60
C VAL A 172 35.14 -0.31 -16.66
N ASP A 173 35.06 0.21 -15.43
CA ASP A 173 36.16 0.12 -14.47
C ASP A 173 36.35 -1.31 -13.96
N ASN A 174 35.27 -2.04 -13.69
CA ASN A 174 35.32 -3.47 -13.37
C ASN A 174 35.95 -4.29 -14.51
N LYS A 175 35.66 -3.94 -15.78
CA LYS A 175 36.30 -4.57 -16.94
C LYS A 175 37.81 -4.31 -16.96
N LYS A 176 38.26 -3.08 -16.69
CA LYS A 176 39.70 -2.75 -16.61
C LYS A 176 40.40 -3.57 -15.53
N ILE A 177 39.80 -3.67 -14.34
CA ILE A 177 40.33 -4.46 -13.21
C ILE A 177 40.41 -5.94 -13.61
N TYR A 178 39.34 -6.49 -14.18
CA TYR A 178 39.29 -7.89 -14.61
C TYR A 178 40.39 -8.25 -15.62
N ILE A 179 40.59 -7.39 -16.63
CA ILE A 179 41.65 -7.55 -17.63
C ILE A 179 43.04 -7.40 -17.00
N SER A 180 43.21 -6.43 -16.08
CA SER A 180 44.49 -6.19 -15.41
C SER A 180 44.92 -7.36 -14.52
N ASN A 181 43.96 -8.06 -13.91
CA ASN A 181 44.20 -9.25 -13.08
C ASN A 181 44.42 -10.54 -13.89
N ARG A 182 44.59 -10.45 -15.22
CA ARG A 182 44.82 -11.58 -16.15
C ARG A 182 43.85 -12.75 -15.94
N HIS A 183 42.61 -12.47 -15.58
CA HIS A 183 41.61 -13.54 -15.49
C HIS A 183 41.37 -14.10 -16.90
N GLN A 184 41.43 -15.42 -17.02
CA GLN A 184 41.17 -16.10 -18.28
C GLN A 184 39.69 -15.91 -18.63
N LEU A 185 39.42 -15.34 -19.79
CA LEU A 185 38.06 -15.16 -20.25
C LEU A 185 37.52 -16.50 -20.75
N LEU A 186 36.41 -16.96 -20.16
CA LEU A 186 35.69 -18.15 -20.63
C LEU A 186 35.03 -17.94 -21.99
N HIS A 187 34.70 -16.69 -22.33
CA HIS A 187 34.02 -16.28 -23.56
C HIS A 187 34.70 -15.06 -24.18
N GLU A 188 34.51 -14.83 -25.49
CA GLU A 188 35.10 -13.69 -26.21
C GLU A 188 34.65 -12.33 -25.67
N VAL A 189 33.50 -12.28 -24.98
CA VAL A 189 32.95 -11.08 -24.34
C VAL A 189 33.06 -11.15 -22.83
N THR A 190 33.41 -10.04 -22.19
CA THR A 190 33.36 -9.94 -20.73
C THR A 190 31.91 -9.78 -20.26
N PRO A 191 31.56 -10.24 -19.04
CA PRO A 191 30.22 -10.06 -18.48
C PRO A 191 29.76 -8.59 -18.49
N SER A 192 30.66 -7.65 -18.17
CA SER A 192 30.37 -6.21 -18.25
C SER A 192 30.06 -5.73 -19.67
N SER A 193 30.75 -6.26 -20.69
CA SER A 193 30.49 -5.91 -22.09
C SER A 193 29.16 -6.49 -22.58
N PHE A 194 28.79 -7.68 -22.10
CA PHE A 194 27.50 -8.30 -22.43
C PHE A 194 26.33 -7.49 -21.85
N ILE A 195 26.42 -7.07 -20.58
CA ILE A 195 25.39 -6.23 -19.93
C ILE A 195 25.27 -4.86 -20.61
N ASN A 196 26.39 -4.19 -20.91
CA ASN A 196 26.35 -2.92 -21.65
C ASN A 196 25.68 -3.08 -23.02
N MET A 197 25.89 -4.21 -23.70
CA MET A 197 25.24 -4.45 -24.99
C MET A 197 23.73 -4.64 -24.83
N GLY A 198 23.28 -5.28 -23.75
CA GLY A 198 21.86 -5.38 -23.40
C GLY A 198 21.20 -4.02 -23.16
N LEU A 199 21.85 -3.13 -22.42
CA LEU A 199 21.35 -1.76 -22.18
C LEU A 199 21.23 -0.96 -23.48
N VAL A 200 22.25 -1.04 -24.35
CA VAL A 200 22.21 -0.38 -25.67
C VAL A 200 21.10 -0.94 -26.57
N LEU A 201 20.75 -2.23 -26.45
CA LEU A 201 19.67 -2.82 -27.22
C LEU A 201 18.28 -2.41 -26.72
N GLU A 202 18.12 -2.23 -25.40
CA GLU A 202 16.88 -1.72 -24.78
C GLU A 202 16.57 -0.30 -25.27
N ASP A 203 17.56 0.59 -25.35
CA ASP A 203 17.41 1.97 -25.83
C ASP A 203 16.93 2.08 -27.29
N VAL A 204 17.06 1.00 -28.07
CA VAL A 204 16.72 0.96 -29.50
C VAL A 204 15.33 0.35 -29.75
N GLN A 205 14.65 -0.18 -28.73
CA GLN A 205 13.29 -0.77 -28.82
C GLN A 205 12.19 0.23 -28.44
#